data_AF-A0A497J9Z0-F1
#
_entry.id   AF-A0A497J9Z0-F1
#
_cell.length_a   1.000
_cell.length_b   1.000
_cell.length_c   1.000
_cell.angle_alpha   90.00
_cell.angle_beta   90.00
_cell.angle_gamma   90.00
#
_symmetry.space_group_name_H-M   'P 1'
#
loop_
_entity.id
_entity.type
_entity.pdbx_description
1 polymer ?
#
loop_
_entity_poly.entity_id
_entity_poly.type
_entity_poly.pdbx_seq_one_letter_code
_entity_poly.pdbx_strand_id
1 'polypeptide(L)' 'SALYMDKDGSVKLDDNKCIYCGLCVPSCPVHALKLSKFW' A
#
# COMPACT_ATOMS: atom_id res chain seq x y z
N SER A 1 7.37 -5.50 -5.52
CA SER A 1 6.58 -4.51 -4.75
C SER A 1 5.20 -5.06 -4.46
N ALA A 2 4.63 -4.76 -3.28
CA ALA A 2 3.30 -5.23 -2.87
C ALA A 2 2.14 -4.37 -3.43
N LEU A 3 2.42 -3.16 -3.91
CA LEU A 3 1.45 -2.30 -4.58
C LEU A 3 1.40 -2.55 -6.09
N TYR A 4 0.21 -2.52 -6.67
CA TYR A 4 -0.02 -2.65 -8.11
C TYR A 4 -1.25 -1.83 -8.55
N MET A 5 -1.34 -1.48 -9.83
CA MET A 5 -2.53 -0.84 -10.41
C MET A 5 -3.47 -1.92 -10.96
N ASP A 6 -4.76 -1.80 -10.63
CA ASP A 6 -5.81 -2.65 -11.18
C ASP A 6 -6.41 -2.01 -12.45
N LYS A 7 -7.24 -2.79 -13.17
CA LYS A 7 -7.83 -2.41 -14.47
C LYS A 7 -8.73 -1.18 -14.41
N ASP A 8 -9.26 -0.85 -13.23
CA ASP A 8 -10.09 0.33 -12.97
C ASP A 8 -9.24 1.58 -12.65
N GLY A 9 -7.91 1.47 -12.69
CA GLY A 9 -6.99 2.55 -12.33
C GLY A 9 -6.80 2.71 -10.82
N SER A 10 -7.41 1.86 -9.99
CA SER A 10 -7.20 1.86 -8.55
C SER A 10 -5.85 1.24 -8.19
N VAL A 11 -5.23 1.74 -7.12
CA VAL A 11 -4.04 1.11 -6.54
C VAL A 11 -4.49 0.09 -5.50
N LYS A 12 -4.07 -1.16 -5.68
CA LYS A 12 -4.36 -2.26 -4.75
C LYS A 12 -3.08 -2.74 -4.05
N LEU A 13 -3.27 -3.29 -2.85
CA LEU A 13 -2.22 -3.90 -2.05
C LEU A 13 -2.38 -5.42 -2.10
N ASP A 14 -1.29 -6.14 -2.36
CA ASP A 14 -1.22 -7.59 -2.21
C ASP A 14 -0.74 -7.92 -0.79
N ASP A 15 -1.67 -8.30 0.09
CA ASP A 15 -1.37 -8.60 1.49
C ASP A 15 -0.40 -9.77 1.67
N ASN A 16 -0.34 -10.71 0.71
CA ASN A 16 0.60 -11.82 0.76
C ASN A 16 2.04 -11.39 0.47
N LYS A 17 2.22 -10.30 -0.27
CA LYS A 17 3.54 -9.70 -0.56
C LYS A 17 3.89 -8.55 0.38
N CYS A 18 2.91 -8.00 1.10
CA CYS A 18 3.12 -6.88 2.00
C CYS A 18 3.82 -7.33 3.28
N ILE A 19 5.08 -6.92 3.45
CA ILE A 19 5.85 -7.16 4.67
C ILE A 19 5.71 -6.03 5.71
N TYR A 20 4.75 -5.12 5.52
CA TYR A 20 4.51 -3.97 6.40
C TYR A 20 5.74 -3.06 6.61
N CYS A 21 6.58 -2.87 5.57
CA CYS A 21 7.78 -2.02 5.67
C CYS A 21 7.48 -0.52 5.76
N GLY A 22 6.26 -0.09 5.47
CA GLY A 22 5.83 1.31 5.59
C GLY A 22 6.34 2.27 4.52
N LEU A 23 7.23 1.85 3.62
CA LEU A 23 7.82 2.72 2.59
C LEU A 23 6.78 3.34 1.63
N CYS A 24 5.65 2.67 1.42
CA CYS A 24 4.57 3.18 0.58
C CYS A 24 3.82 4.37 1.18
N VAL A 25 3.81 4.51 2.51
CA VAL A 25 3.07 5.58 3.19
C VAL A 25 3.60 6.97 2.82
N PRO A 26 4.89 7.30 3.04
CA PRO A 26 5.42 8.61 2.66
C PRO A 26 5.54 8.79 1.14
N SER A 27 5.58 7.70 0.36
CA SER A 27 5.64 7.77 -1.10
C SER A 27 4.30 8.12 -1.75
N CYS A 28 3.19 8.01 -1.01
CA CYS A 28 1.86 8.29 -1.55
C CYS A 28 1.60 9.81 -1.56
N PRO A 29 1.53 10.47 -2.73
CA PRO A 29 1.42 11.93 -2.81
C PRO A 29 0.10 12.47 -2.24
N VAL A 30 -0.95 11.64 -2.25
CA VAL A 30 -2.27 11.96 -1.72
C VAL A 30 -2.48 11.44 -0.30
N HIS A 31 -1.46 10.87 0.33
CA HIS A 31 -1.51 10.33 1.69
C HIS A 31 -2.67 9.33 1.91
N ALA A 32 -2.99 8.53 0.90
CA ALA A 32 -4.11 7.58 0.95
C ALA A 32 -3.83 6.33 1.79
N LEU A 33 -2.57 6.07 2.14
CA LEU A 33 -2.14 4.87 2.85
C LEU A 33 -1.82 5.20 4.31
N LYS A 34 -2.19 4.30 5.22
CA LYS A 34 -1.80 4.35 6.63
C LYS A 34 -1.24 3.00 7.03
N LEU A 35 -0.11 3.01 7.74
CA LEU A 35 0.41 1.80 8.37
C LEU A 35 -0.36 1.57 9.68
N SER A 36 -1.32 0.66 9.68
CA SER A 36 -2.04 0.24 10.88
C SER A 36 -1.64 -1.19 11.23
N LYS A 37 -0.70 -1.34 12.16
CA LYS A 37 -0.54 -2.57 12.93
C LYS A 37 -1.31 -2.39 14.24
N PHE A 38 -2.47 -3.04 14.33
CA PHE A 38 -3.08 -3.34 15.62
C PHE A 38 -2.51 -4.70 16.06
N TRP A 39 -1.86 -4.73 17.24
CA TRP A 39 -1.60 -5.96 17.98
C TRP A 39 -2.92 -6.53 18.50
#